data_AF-A0A4Q4WIM6-F1
#
_entry.id   AF-A0A4Q4WIM6-F1
#
_cell.length_a   1.000
_cell.length_b   1.000
_cell.length_c   1.000
_cell.angle_alpha   90.00
_cell.angle_beta   90.00
_cell.angle_gamma   90.00
#
_symmetry.space_group_name_H-M   'P 1'
#
loop_
_entity.id
_entity.type
_entity.pdbx_description
1 polymer ?
#
loop_
_entity_poly.entity_id
_entity_poly.type
_entity_poly.pdbx_seq_one_letter_code
_entity_poly.pdbx_strand_id
1 'polypeptide(L)'
;MAPVRGDGGGSKAAPTAPHGYGTHHADFIQRFTEQEARDRTAKRNRPQPLTAEQCAALRTQVTRKGFFKPRSADTTKRNTTGILGKRKRYGEFSKLGPWEGAIKKADMSTATDFVDWICDNHRITSEGSSWEYFRQYQQLYTDINSRYMDKNDCRVIKNFHDTVTVVRFGLRKPNVNGKPVASVDSLLALLIYNIALEGYDAAA
;
A
#
# COMPACT_ATOMS: atom_id res chain seq x y z
N MET A 1 -10.59 -38.49 -83.72
CA MET A 1 -9.76 -37.31 -84.07
C MET A 1 -9.99 -36.23 -83.01
N ALA A 2 -8.91 -35.76 -82.39
CA ALA A 2 -8.85 -34.68 -81.37
C ALA A 2 -9.22 -33.29 -82.00
N PRO A 3 -9.34 -32.13 -81.27
CA PRO A 3 -8.68 -31.80 -79.99
C PRO A 3 -9.39 -30.89 -78.94
N VAL A 4 -8.87 -30.99 -77.70
CA VAL A 4 -8.53 -29.99 -76.64
C VAL A 4 -9.48 -28.81 -76.31
N ARG A 5 -9.84 -28.70 -75.00
CA ARG A 5 -9.88 -27.51 -74.09
C ARG A 5 -10.80 -27.88 -72.89
N GLY A 6 -10.58 -27.55 -71.62
CA GLY A 6 -9.54 -26.82 -70.87
C GLY A 6 -9.97 -26.94 -69.39
N ASP A 7 -9.02 -27.17 -68.49
CA ASP A 7 -9.28 -27.40 -67.07
C ASP A 7 -9.06 -26.09 -66.31
N GLY A 8 -10.05 -25.63 -65.54
CA GLY A 8 -10.04 -24.33 -64.90
C GLY A 8 -10.79 -24.32 -63.57
N GLY A 9 -10.02 -24.11 -62.48
CA GLY A 9 -10.31 -23.29 -61.30
C GLY A 9 -11.58 -23.60 -60.48
N GLY A 10 -11.57 -23.66 -59.15
CA GLY A 10 -10.54 -23.28 -58.19
C GLY A 10 -11.11 -23.45 -56.78
N SER A 11 -10.29 -23.97 -55.87
CA SER A 11 -10.63 -24.11 -54.46
C SER A 11 -10.26 -22.82 -53.75
N LYS A 12 -11.26 -22.11 -53.19
CA LYS A 12 -11.03 -20.87 -52.43
C LYS A 12 -10.52 -21.21 -51.03
N ALA A 13 -9.28 -20.81 -50.75
CA ALA A 13 -8.66 -20.88 -49.43
C ALA A 13 -9.35 -19.95 -48.42
N ALA A 14 -9.43 -20.42 -47.18
CA ALA A 14 -9.96 -19.69 -46.03
C ALA A 14 -9.10 -18.45 -45.70
N PRO A 15 -9.68 -17.36 -45.18
CA PRO A 15 -8.95 -16.16 -44.83
C PRO A 15 -8.05 -16.41 -43.61
N THR A 16 -6.73 -16.28 -43.82
CA THR A 16 -5.72 -16.19 -42.78
C THR A 16 -5.92 -14.90 -41.99
N ALA A 17 -6.21 -15.03 -40.69
CA ALA A 17 -6.15 -13.90 -39.78
C ALA A 17 -4.70 -13.36 -39.73
N PRO A 18 -4.46 -12.05 -39.91
CA PRO A 18 -3.12 -11.51 -39.84
C PRO A 18 -2.64 -11.55 -38.38
N HIS A 19 -1.68 -12.42 -38.09
CA HIS A 19 -0.96 -12.42 -36.84
C HIS A 19 -0.20 -11.08 -36.67
N GLY A 20 -0.77 -10.19 -35.85
CA GLY A 20 -0.26 -8.84 -35.56
C GLY A 20 0.99 -8.80 -34.70
N TYR A 21 2.08 -9.46 -35.11
CA TYR A 21 3.38 -9.39 -34.44
C TYR A 21 4.12 -8.07 -34.69
N GLY A 22 3.79 -7.32 -35.75
CA GLY A 22 4.47 -6.06 -36.10
C GLY A 22 4.07 -4.85 -35.24
N THR A 23 2.81 -4.80 -34.78
CA THR A 23 2.25 -3.64 -34.06
C THR A 23 2.80 -3.53 -32.63
N HIS A 24 2.95 -4.66 -31.94
CA HIS A 24 3.46 -4.69 -30.55
C HIS A 24 4.91 -4.23 -30.42
N HIS A 25 5.75 -4.45 -31.44
CA HIS A 25 7.14 -4.01 -31.41
C HIS A 25 7.26 -2.51 -31.61
N ALA A 26 6.48 -1.94 -32.55
CA ALA A 26 6.42 -0.50 -32.76
C ALA A 26 5.94 0.24 -31.51
N ASP A 27 4.88 -0.25 -30.87
CA ASP A 27 4.34 0.32 -29.62
C ASP A 27 5.36 0.28 -28.48
N PHE A 28 6.12 -0.82 -28.37
CA PHE A 28 7.18 -0.94 -27.37
C PHE A 28 8.30 0.09 -27.59
N ILE A 29 8.81 0.20 -28.82
CA ILE A 29 9.88 1.15 -29.16
C ILE A 29 9.40 2.60 -28.92
N GLN A 30 8.14 2.90 -29.23
CA GLN A 30 7.56 4.20 -28.94
C GLN A 30 7.51 4.48 -27.43
N ARG A 31 6.96 3.57 -26.61
CA ARG A 31 6.90 3.73 -25.15
C ARG A 31 8.28 3.85 -24.51
N PHE A 32 9.25 3.08 -24.99
CA PHE A 32 10.63 3.15 -24.53
C PHE A 32 11.25 4.53 -24.85
N THR A 33 11.06 5.01 -26.08
CA THR A 33 11.57 6.32 -26.52
C THR A 33 10.93 7.48 -25.73
N GLU A 34 9.63 7.40 -25.48
CA GLU A 34 8.92 8.36 -24.64
C GLU A 34 9.43 8.36 -23.20
N GLN A 35 9.69 7.18 -22.62
CA GLN A 35 10.23 7.05 -21.27
C GLN A 35 11.65 7.63 -21.18
N GLU A 36 12.52 7.33 -22.13
CA GLU A 36 13.88 7.89 -22.22
C GLU A 36 13.85 9.42 -22.35
N ALA A 37 12.93 9.97 -23.17
CA ALA A 37 12.77 11.41 -23.32
C ALA A 37 12.29 12.08 -22.02
N ARG A 38 11.35 11.45 -21.30
CA ARG A 38 10.92 11.90 -19.97
C ARG A 38 12.06 11.89 -18.97
N ASP A 39 12.85 10.82 -18.94
CA ASP A 39 13.97 10.68 -17.99
C ASP A 39 15.09 11.69 -18.26
N ARG A 40 15.40 11.97 -19.53
CA ARG A 40 16.34 13.04 -19.92
C ARG A 40 15.84 14.41 -19.48
N THR A 41 14.55 14.68 -19.68
CA THR A 41 13.91 15.93 -19.25
C THR A 41 13.96 16.06 -17.72
N ALA A 42 13.65 14.99 -16.99
CA ALA A 42 13.72 14.97 -15.53
C ALA A 42 15.15 15.19 -15.02
N LYS A 43 16.17 14.62 -15.67
CA LYS A 43 17.59 14.85 -15.34
C LYS A 43 17.99 16.30 -15.60
N ARG A 44 17.57 16.88 -16.73
CA ARG A 44 17.85 18.28 -17.09
C ARG A 44 17.19 19.27 -16.13
N ASN A 45 15.99 18.95 -15.65
CA ASN A 45 15.22 19.79 -14.74
C ASN A 45 15.60 19.60 -13.26
N ARG A 46 16.69 18.87 -12.96
CA ARG A 46 17.16 18.75 -11.57
C ARG A 46 17.61 20.12 -11.05
N PRO A 47 17.33 20.44 -9.78
CA PRO A 47 17.87 21.63 -9.14
C PRO A 47 19.40 21.62 -9.21
N GLN A 48 20.01 22.80 -9.34
CA GLN A 48 21.46 22.89 -9.25
C GLN A 48 21.96 22.43 -7.87
N PRO A 49 23.16 21.82 -7.79
CA PRO A 49 23.77 21.49 -6.52
C PRO A 49 23.90 22.72 -5.62
N LEU A 50 23.63 22.54 -4.33
CA LEU A 50 23.78 23.61 -3.35
C LEU A 50 25.26 23.96 -3.17
N THR A 51 25.57 25.23 -3.00
CA THR A 51 26.90 25.68 -2.58
C THR A 51 27.21 25.25 -1.14
N ALA A 52 28.47 25.36 -0.71
CA ALA A 52 28.86 25.05 0.66
C ALA A 52 28.12 25.90 1.70
N GLU A 53 27.92 27.19 1.41
CA GLU A 53 27.18 28.13 2.27
C GLU A 53 25.70 27.78 2.34
N GLN A 54 25.08 27.46 1.21
CA GLN A 54 23.69 27.01 1.16
C GLN A 54 23.49 25.70 1.94
N CYS A 55 24.44 24.77 1.85
CA CYS A 55 24.45 23.56 2.68
C CYS A 55 24.54 23.88 4.18
N ALA A 56 25.35 24.85 4.58
CA ALA A 56 25.47 25.28 5.97
C ALA A 56 24.17 25.92 6.50
N ALA A 57 23.54 26.77 5.68
CA ALA A 57 22.23 27.35 5.98
C ALA A 57 21.14 26.27 6.10
N LEU A 58 21.14 25.28 5.20
CA LEU A 58 20.21 24.16 5.23
C LEU A 58 20.34 23.33 6.51
N ARG A 59 21.57 23.04 6.96
CA ARG A 59 21.80 22.35 8.25
C ARG A 59 21.16 23.12 9.42
N THR A 60 21.37 24.43 9.48
CA THR A 60 20.76 25.28 10.51
C THR A 60 19.23 25.26 10.46
N GLN A 61 18.66 25.30 9.25
CA GLN A 61 17.22 25.22 9.06
C GLN A 61 16.64 23.87 9.50
N VAL A 62 17.33 22.76 9.16
CA VAL A 62 16.94 21.40 9.55
C VAL A 62 16.99 21.25 11.08
N THR A 63 18.07 21.70 11.72
CA THR A 63 18.20 21.69 13.18
C THR A 63 17.12 22.53 13.85
N ARG A 64 16.86 23.74 13.36
CA ARG A 64 15.81 24.62 13.91
C ARG A 64 14.42 24.01 13.81
N LYS A 65 14.12 23.36 12.69
CA LYS A 65 12.81 22.72 12.49
C LYS A 65 12.65 21.48 13.36
N GLY A 66 13.73 20.71 13.54
CA GLY A 66 13.80 19.51 14.39
C GLY A 66 13.03 18.31 13.85
N PHE A 67 11.81 18.51 13.33
CA PHE A 67 10.94 17.47 12.83
C PHE A 67 10.26 17.85 11.51
N PHE A 68 10.28 16.90 10.57
CA PHE A 68 9.63 17.03 9.26
C PHE A 68 8.51 16.01 9.17
N LYS A 69 7.26 16.48 9.28
CA LYS A 69 6.09 15.61 9.19
C LYS A 69 6.02 14.94 7.80
N PRO A 70 5.88 13.61 7.73
CA PRO A 70 5.69 12.93 6.45
C PRO A 70 4.41 13.39 5.74
N ARG A 71 4.45 13.47 4.40
CA ARG A 71 3.25 13.65 3.60
C ARG A 71 2.41 12.38 3.68
N SER A 72 1.34 12.42 4.47
CA SER A 72 0.49 11.27 4.71
C SER A 72 -0.49 11.04 3.54
N ALA A 73 -0.59 9.79 3.09
CA ALA A 73 -1.62 9.37 2.15
C ALA A 73 -3.02 9.46 2.79
N ASP A 74 -4.07 9.55 1.98
CA ASP A 74 -5.43 9.70 2.51
C ASP A 74 -5.89 8.48 3.32
N THR A 75 -5.41 7.29 2.98
CA THR A 75 -5.61 6.09 3.80
C THR A 75 -4.98 6.24 5.19
N THR A 76 -3.79 6.83 5.30
CA THR A 76 -3.14 7.11 6.59
C THR A 76 -3.96 8.11 7.43
N LYS A 77 -4.52 9.14 6.80
CA LYS A 77 -5.40 10.11 7.49
C LYS A 77 -6.69 9.46 8.00
N ARG A 78 -7.29 8.55 7.21
CA ARG A 78 -8.46 7.78 7.64
C ARG A 78 -8.13 6.86 8.82
N ASN A 79 -7.01 6.15 8.74
CA ASN A 79 -6.56 5.25 9.80
C ASN A 79 -6.30 5.99 11.12
N THR A 80 -5.61 7.13 11.07
CA THR A 80 -5.36 7.99 12.25
C THR A 80 -6.65 8.58 12.84
N THR A 81 -7.64 8.88 12.01
CA THR A 81 -8.98 9.29 12.49
C THR A 81 -9.70 8.13 13.20
N GLY A 82 -9.64 6.92 12.62
CA GLY A 82 -10.25 5.72 13.21
C GLY A 82 -9.63 5.34 14.55
N ILE A 83 -8.28 5.37 14.66
CA ILE A 83 -7.60 5.06 15.92
C ILE A 83 -7.80 6.15 16.97
N LEU A 84 -7.95 7.43 16.56
CA LEU A 84 -8.32 8.52 17.47
C LEU A 84 -9.68 8.25 18.13
N GLY A 85 -10.67 7.78 17.37
CA GLY A 85 -11.97 7.39 17.91
C GLY A 85 -11.87 6.31 19.01
N LYS A 86 -11.01 5.31 18.80
CA LYS A 86 -10.73 4.28 19.83
C LYS A 86 -9.99 4.85 21.04
N ARG A 87 -9.01 5.72 20.81
CA ARG A 87 -8.22 6.36 21.87
C ARG A 87 -9.07 7.26 22.77
N LYS A 88 -10.11 7.91 22.23
CA LYS A 88 -11.09 8.69 23.01
C LYS A 88 -11.88 7.78 23.96
N ARG A 89 -12.43 6.66 23.46
CA ARG A 89 -13.15 5.68 24.29
C ARG A 89 -12.27 5.09 25.40
N TYR A 90 -11.03 4.75 25.08
CA TYR A 90 -10.05 4.36 26.10
C TYR A 90 -9.77 5.47 27.12
N GLY A 91 -9.68 6.73 26.67
CA GLY A 91 -9.48 7.87 27.57
C GLY A 91 -10.63 8.05 28.57
N GLU A 92 -11.87 7.84 28.12
CA GLU A 92 -13.07 7.82 28.96
C GLU A 92 -13.02 6.66 29.97
N PHE A 93 -12.67 5.45 29.52
CA PHE A 93 -12.53 4.26 30.36
C PHE A 93 -11.45 4.44 31.45
N SER A 94 -10.25 4.87 31.06
CA SER A 94 -9.08 5.01 31.95
C SER A 94 -9.02 6.35 32.69
N LYS A 95 -10.04 7.22 32.53
CA LYS A 95 -10.11 8.55 33.16
C LYS A 95 -8.87 9.42 32.94
N LEU A 96 -8.23 9.30 31.76
CA LEU A 96 -6.98 10.00 31.42
C LEU A 96 -7.17 11.46 30.99
N GLY A 97 -8.38 12.00 31.17
CA GLY A 97 -8.74 13.37 30.79
C GLY A 97 -8.80 13.58 29.28
N PRO A 98 -8.70 14.85 28.81
CA PRO A 98 -8.83 15.19 27.41
C PRO A 98 -7.82 14.45 26.52
N TRP A 99 -8.32 13.85 25.44
CA TRP A 99 -7.56 12.93 24.59
C TRP A 99 -6.26 13.53 24.05
N GLU A 100 -6.24 14.83 23.69
CA GLU A 100 -5.06 15.46 23.11
C GLU A 100 -3.92 15.57 24.13
N GLY A 101 -4.24 16.04 25.34
CA GLY A 101 -3.28 16.11 26.45
C GLY A 101 -2.78 14.73 26.86
N ALA A 102 -3.68 13.74 26.85
CA ALA A 102 -3.35 12.36 27.18
C ALA A 102 -2.41 11.71 26.14
N ILE A 103 -2.51 12.06 24.84
CA ILE A 103 -1.57 11.58 23.82
C ILE A 103 -0.25 12.36 23.88
N LYS A 104 -0.27 13.66 24.19
CA LYS A 104 0.95 14.47 24.38
C LYS A 104 1.82 13.95 25.51
N LYS A 105 1.18 13.43 26.57
CA LYS A 105 1.83 12.84 27.75
C LYS A 105 1.95 11.31 27.67
N ALA A 106 1.55 10.69 26.57
CA ALA A 106 1.60 9.24 26.46
C ALA A 106 3.04 8.74 26.54
N ASP A 107 3.22 7.75 27.39
CA ASP A 107 4.45 7.02 27.65
C ASP A 107 4.28 5.54 27.25
N MET A 108 5.33 4.76 27.44
CA MET A 108 5.31 3.32 27.20
C MET A 108 4.15 2.62 27.92
N SER A 109 3.88 2.96 29.18
CA SER A 109 2.86 2.29 29.99
C SER A 109 1.46 2.54 29.44
N THR A 110 1.10 3.80 29.21
CA THR A 110 -0.22 4.19 28.69
C THR A 110 -0.44 3.73 27.26
N ALA A 111 0.63 3.65 26.43
CA ALA A 111 0.56 3.07 25.10
C ALA A 111 0.35 1.56 25.14
N THR A 112 1.00 0.87 26.08
CA THR A 112 0.84 -0.59 26.30
C THR A 112 -0.59 -0.91 26.75
N ASP A 113 -1.07 -0.21 27.77
CA ASP A 113 -2.44 -0.38 28.29
C ASP A 113 -3.49 -0.12 27.19
N PHE A 114 -3.28 0.90 26.35
CA PHE A 114 -4.16 1.15 25.21
C PHE A 114 -4.21 0.00 24.20
N VAL A 115 -3.06 -0.62 23.87
CA VAL A 115 -3.00 -1.76 22.94
C VAL A 115 -3.76 -2.96 23.50
N ASP A 116 -3.57 -3.23 24.79
CA ASP A 116 -4.24 -4.33 25.49
C ASP A 116 -5.76 -4.09 25.56
N TRP A 117 -6.17 -2.88 25.95
CA TRP A 117 -7.57 -2.46 25.99
C TRP A 117 -8.26 -2.55 24.63
N ILE A 118 -7.57 -2.20 23.53
CA ILE A 118 -8.13 -2.31 22.18
C ILE A 118 -8.42 -3.78 21.82
N CYS A 119 -7.53 -4.70 22.21
CA CYS A 119 -7.72 -6.12 21.93
C CYS A 119 -8.94 -6.67 22.67
N ASP A 120 -9.14 -6.25 23.92
CA ASP A 120 -10.27 -6.63 24.76
C ASP A 120 -11.62 -6.09 24.22
N ASN A 121 -11.66 -4.81 23.86
CA ASN A 121 -12.92 -4.11 23.57
C ASN A 121 -13.39 -4.19 22.11
N HIS A 122 -12.52 -4.59 21.17
CA HIS A 122 -12.83 -4.61 19.74
C HIS A 122 -12.79 -6.00 19.08
N ARG A 123 -12.80 -7.08 19.88
CA ARG A 123 -12.89 -8.48 19.40
C ARG A 123 -11.83 -8.81 18.33
N ILE A 124 -10.60 -8.36 18.55
CA ILE A 124 -9.51 -8.60 17.60
C ILE A 124 -9.10 -10.07 17.71
N THR A 125 -9.01 -10.75 16.57
CA THR A 125 -8.64 -12.18 16.51
C THR A 125 -7.31 -12.44 15.83
N SER A 126 -6.64 -11.41 15.33
CA SER A 126 -5.43 -11.49 14.51
C SER A 126 -4.32 -10.63 15.09
N GLU A 127 -3.14 -11.23 15.29
CA GLU A 127 -1.91 -10.55 15.74
C GLU A 127 -1.53 -9.40 14.80
N GLY A 128 -1.69 -9.61 13.49
CA GLY A 128 -1.41 -8.57 12.50
C GLY A 128 -2.33 -7.35 12.65
N SER A 129 -3.58 -7.57 13.03
CA SER A 129 -4.58 -6.50 13.18
C SER A 129 -4.37 -5.70 14.46
N SER A 130 -4.06 -6.35 15.58
CA SER A 130 -3.71 -5.67 16.83
C SER A 130 -2.45 -4.82 16.65
N TRP A 131 -1.41 -5.38 16.00
CA TRP A 131 -0.17 -4.64 15.76
C TRP A 131 -0.33 -3.49 14.76
N GLU A 132 -1.22 -3.64 13.77
CA GLU A 132 -1.58 -2.54 12.87
C GLU A 132 -2.24 -1.38 13.64
N TYR A 133 -3.12 -1.65 14.62
CA TYR A 133 -3.69 -0.57 15.44
C TYR A 133 -2.63 0.17 16.25
N PHE A 134 -1.63 -0.54 16.80
CA PHE A 134 -0.50 0.14 17.44
C PHE A 134 0.27 1.03 16.46
N ARG A 135 0.55 0.56 15.23
CA ARG A 135 1.22 1.38 14.21
C ARG A 135 0.41 2.62 13.84
N GLN A 136 -0.91 2.50 13.75
CA GLN A 136 -1.80 3.65 13.54
C GLN A 136 -1.76 4.61 14.73
N TYR A 137 -1.67 4.09 15.96
CA TYR A 137 -1.49 4.91 17.15
C TYR A 137 -0.16 5.66 17.15
N GLN A 138 0.93 5.04 16.71
CA GLN A 138 2.22 5.71 16.54
C GLN A 138 2.15 6.85 15.52
N GLN A 139 1.41 6.67 14.42
CA GLN A 139 1.16 7.73 13.44
C GLN A 139 0.39 8.90 14.08
N LEU A 140 -0.69 8.61 14.81
CA LEU A 140 -1.46 9.62 15.55
C LEU A 140 -0.59 10.36 16.57
N TYR A 141 0.23 9.63 17.32
CA TYR A 141 1.17 10.21 18.28
C TYR A 141 2.14 11.18 17.61
N THR A 142 2.72 10.77 16.48
CA THR A 142 3.66 11.57 15.69
C THR A 142 3.00 12.83 15.17
N ASP A 143 1.76 12.71 14.71
CA ASP A 143 0.97 13.83 14.20
C ASP A 143 0.69 14.90 15.24
N ILE A 144 0.49 14.49 16.51
CA ILE A 144 0.17 15.39 17.63
C ILE A 144 1.44 15.95 18.29
N ASN A 145 2.47 15.12 18.46
CA ASN A 145 3.67 15.49 19.20
C ASN A 145 4.78 16.06 18.32
N SER A 146 4.65 15.98 16.99
CA SER A 146 5.72 16.35 16.04
C SER A 146 7.07 15.69 16.39
N ARG A 147 7.01 14.45 16.87
CA ARG A 147 8.16 13.59 17.16
C ARG A 147 7.72 12.13 17.10
N TYR A 148 8.65 11.25 16.78
CA TYR A 148 8.39 9.83 16.88
C TYR A 148 8.29 9.40 18.34
N MET A 149 7.49 8.36 18.60
CA MET A 149 7.55 7.64 19.86
C MET A 149 8.95 7.05 20.02
N ASP A 150 9.43 6.97 21.27
CA ASP A 150 10.76 6.46 21.54
C ASP A 150 10.94 5.03 21.02
N LYS A 151 12.08 4.75 20.41
CA LYS A 151 12.34 3.45 19.76
C LYS A 151 12.44 2.32 20.77
N ASN A 152 13.00 2.60 21.95
CA ASN A 152 13.09 1.63 23.03
C ASN A 152 11.69 1.33 23.59
N ASP A 153 10.88 2.37 23.83
CA ASP A 153 9.48 2.19 24.26
C ASP A 153 8.70 1.33 23.25
N CYS A 154 8.85 1.60 21.95
CA CYS A 154 8.21 0.81 20.90
C CYS A 154 8.63 -0.66 20.92
N ARG A 155 9.89 -0.94 21.25
CA ARG A 155 10.41 -2.31 21.37
C ARG A 155 9.83 -3.02 22.59
N VAL A 156 9.74 -2.33 23.72
CA VAL A 156 9.11 -2.89 24.93
C VAL A 156 7.63 -3.17 24.68
N ILE A 157 6.91 -2.26 24.03
CA ILE A 157 5.50 -2.45 23.66
C ILE A 157 5.33 -3.65 22.72
N LYS A 158 6.23 -3.84 21.73
CA LYS A 158 6.22 -5.02 20.86
C LYS A 158 6.43 -6.31 21.64
N ASN A 159 7.41 -6.33 22.54
CA ASN A 159 7.68 -7.49 23.37
C ASN A 159 6.48 -7.81 24.26
N PHE A 160 5.87 -6.82 24.91
CA PHE A 160 4.66 -7.01 25.70
C PHE A 160 3.51 -7.54 24.85
N HIS A 161 3.28 -6.94 23.68
CA HIS A 161 2.25 -7.39 22.76
C HIS A 161 2.41 -8.87 22.40
N ASP A 162 3.62 -9.28 22.01
CA ASP A 162 3.89 -10.64 21.54
C ASP A 162 3.85 -11.69 22.65
N THR A 163 4.32 -11.32 23.85
CA THR A 163 4.46 -12.25 24.97
C THR A 163 3.25 -12.29 25.90
N VAL A 164 2.51 -11.18 26.00
CA VAL A 164 1.37 -11.03 26.91
C VAL A 164 0.07 -10.92 26.13
N THR A 165 -0.10 -9.87 25.31
CA THR A 165 -1.39 -9.59 24.64
C THR A 165 -1.80 -10.72 23.69
N VAL A 166 -0.88 -11.20 22.85
CA VAL A 166 -1.16 -12.30 21.90
C VAL A 166 -1.59 -13.57 22.62
N VAL A 167 -0.92 -13.91 23.73
CA VAL A 167 -1.22 -15.11 24.51
C VAL A 167 -2.56 -14.96 25.24
N ARG A 168 -2.77 -13.81 25.90
CA ARG A 168 -3.99 -13.53 26.68
C ARG A 168 -5.26 -13.60 25.82
N PHE A 169 -5.22 -13.05 24.60
CA PHE A 169 -6.39 -12.99 23.72
C PHE A 169 -6.42 -14.11 22.67
N GLY A 170 -5.44 -15.04 22.69
CA GLY A 170 -5.36 -16.13 21.72
C GLY A 170 -5.28 -15.63 20.26
N LEU A 171 -4.53 -14.54 20.02
CA LEU A 171 -4.48 -13.91 18.71
C LEU A 171 -3.85 -14.84 17.68
N ARG A 172 -4.53 -15.01 16.55
CA ARG A 172 -4.03 -15.84 15.45
C ARG A 172 -2.79 -15.17 14.83
N LYS A 173 -1.72 -15.94 14.71
CA LYS A 173 -0.50 -15.53 14.00
C LYS A 173 -0.83 -15.11 12.55
N PRO A 174 -0.01 -14.23 11.94
CA PRO A 174 -0.11 -13.93 10.52
C PRO A 174 -0.16 -15.24 9.72
N ASN A 175 -0.95 -15.26 8.64
CA ASN A 175 -1.12 -16.46 7.84
C ASN A 175 0.23 -16.88 7.22
N VAL A 176 0.94 -17.79 7.91
CA VAL A 176 2.26 -18.32 7.54
C VAL A 176 2.18 -19.20 6.30
N ASN A 177 1.00 -19.72 5.97
CA ASN A 177 0.79 -20.61 4.84
C ASN A 177 0.51 -19.87 3.51
N GLY A 178 0.61 -18.53 3.52
CA GLY A 178 0.29 -17.71 2.36
C GLY A 178 -1.21 -17.60 2.08
N LYS A 179 -1.60 -16.59 1.31
CA LYS A 179 -2.93 -16.59 0.70
C LYS A 179 -2.91 -17.63 -0.42
N PRO A 180 -3.97 -18.44 -0.61
CA PRO A 180 -4.05 -19.31 -1.78
C PRO A 180 -3.94 -18.44 -3.04
N VAL A 181 -2.94 -18.73 -3.86
CA VAL A 181 -2.77 -18.09 -5.16
C VAL A 181 -3.66 -18.84 -6.14
N ALA A 182 -4.40 -18.12 -6.97
CA ALA A 182 -5.22 -18.73 -8.01
C ALA A 182 -4.34 -19.63 -8.89
N SER A 183 -4.78 -20.87 -9.13
CA SER A 183 -4.12 -21.75 -10.09
C SER A 183 -4.24 -21.17 -11.50
N VAL A 184 -3.40 -21.66 -12.42
CA VAL A 184 -3.49 -21.30 -13.85
C VAL A 184 -4.90 -21.51 -14.39
N ASP A 185 -5.55 -22.63 -14.01
CA ASP A 185 -6.92 -22.93 -14.42
C ASP A 185 -7.94 -21.94 -13.84
N SER A 186 -7.74 -21.53 -12.59
CA SER A 186 -8.61 -20.54 -11.94
C SER A 186 -8.46 -19.16 -12.60
N LEU A 187 -7.24 -18.80 -13.02
CA LEU A 187 -6.96 -17.56 -13.75
C LEU A 187 -7.55 -17.60 -15.17
N LEU A 188 -7.42 -18.73 -15.87
CA LEU A 188 -8.01 -18.93 -17.18
C LEU A 188 -9.54 -18.84 -17.11
N ALA A 189 -10.16 -19.47 -16.10
CA ALA A 189 -11.60 -19.37 -15.87
C ALA A 189 -12.06 -17.93 -15.59
N LEU A 190 -11.33 -17.18 -14.75
CA LEU A 190 -11.61 -15.76 -14.50
C LEU A 190 -11.48 -14.89 -15.76
N LEU A 191 -10.47 -15.16 -16.59
CA LEU A 191 -10.26 -14.46 -17.85
C LEU A 191 -11.42 -14.74 -18.83
N ILE A 192 -11.80 -16.01 -19.00
CA ILE A 192 -12.93 -16.40 -19.86
C ILE A 192 -14.23 -15.76 -19.37
N TYR A 193 -14.48 -15.75 -18.06
CA TYR A 193 -15.66 -15.13 -17.46
C TYR A 193 -15.72 -13.62 -17.76
N ASN A 194 -14.60 -12.90 -17.59
CA ASN A 194 -14.55 -11.46 -17.87
C ASN A 194 -14.76 -11.16 -19.37
N ILE A 195 -14.18 -11.94 -20.27
CA ILE A 195 -14.37 -11.79 -21.72
C ILE A 195 -15.82 -12.06 -22.12
N ALA A 196 -16.45 -13.09 -21.55
CA ALA A 196 -17.84 -13.44 -21.85
C ALA A 196 -18.85 -12.39 -21.36
N LEU A 197 -18.54 -11.71 -20.25
CA LEU A 197 -19.36 -10.61 -19.72
C LEU A 197 -19.20 -9.31 -20.51
N GLU A 198 -17.98 -8.92 -20.87
CA GLU A 198 -17.74 -7.76 -21.74
C GLU A 198 -18.38 -7.93 -23.13
N GLY A 199 -18.46 -9.18 -23.62
CA GLY A 199 -19.17 -9.51 -24.86
C GLY A 199 -20.69 -9.46 -24.77
N TYR A 200 -21.27 -9.52 -23.56
CA TYR A 200 -22.73 -9.47 -23.37
C TYR A 200 -23.25 -8.03 -23.28
N ASP A 201 -22.49 -7.12 -22.65
CA ASP A 201 -22.83 -5.69 -22.57
C ASP A 201 -22.59 -4.93 -23.89
N ALA A 202 -21.83 -5.49 -24.83
CA ALA A 202 -21.63 -4.93 -26.17
C ALA A 202 -22.71 -5.35 -27.19
N ALA A 203 -23.66 -6.20 -26.78
CA ALA A 203 -24.72 -6.75 -27.64
C ALA A 203 -26.16 -6.35 -27.21
N ALA A 204 -26.30 -5.43 -26.26
CA ALA A 204 -27.56 -4.79 -25.86
C ALA A 204 -27.55 -3.31 -26.27
#